data_AF-A0A328DZF6-F1
#
_entry.id   AF-A0A328DZF6-F1
#
_cell.length_a   1.000
_cell.length_b   1.000
_cell.length_c   1.000
_cell.angle_alpha   90.00
_cell.angle_beta   90.00
_cell.angle_gamma   90.00
#
_symmetry.space_group_name_H-M   'P 1'
#
loop_
_entity.id
_entity.type
_entity.pdbx_description
1 polymer ?
#
loop_
_entity_poly.entity_id
_entity_poly.type
_entity_poly.pdbx_seq_one_letter_code
_entity_poly.pdbx_strand_id
1 'polypeptide(L)'
;MIGNVVLWFFELTMILRAAEAMNNNGDCRETSCGGIAVKFPFRIVDRQPAAACGYPGFDLSCSSDRLLLELPNSVNLSVSFIDYASQSILVTDEACLPLRSNVSYSPFRSQYGMMDEVTLINCTVRTEAFLHEWSPSLELISCLSDPGGGGYQVFAIYGGTSVDDPRVQSCSMMYDLTTPLEIPGSFFLTWNEPNCSVCESQGKYCRVLQQQHRHFKSSKTECYHFPNQGIKKKVITGAVFGSVFLMAVLVSVCYKYTLVRAERKYQIKVKKFLDDYKSLKPTRFLFADLERITNQFRFELGKGAYGTVFKGKLSDEVIVAVKVLNDSKARGEEFINEVGTLARIHHANVVRLIGFCAEGFQRAIVYEYLPNDSLQRFISSADSKEQFLGWKSLERIAIGIAKGIEYLHRGCDERILHLDIKPHNVLLDHNLNPKITDFGLAKLCSTDQSLVSMTTARGTVGYMAPEVFSRNFGKVSYKSDVYSFGMLLLEMVSGRKIVDTEPNTEDKVNFPEWIYNVLEQGEDLRFDIEEENDVKIGKKLAIVGLSCIQWNPVDRPSMGIALQMLEGEVDDLSAPPNPFISKPPSSRNVIATANRICRRLDAIEEVEG
;
A
#
# COMPACT_ATOMS: atom_id res chain seq x y z
N MET A 1 -6.57 -18.37 -9.73
CA MET A 1 -7.15 -19.70 -9.43
C MET A 1 -8.57 -19.59 -8.91
N ILE A 2 -8.88 -18.73 -7.92
CA ILE A 2 -10.25 -18.56 -7.38
C ILE A 2 -11.22 -17.97 -8.41
N GLY A 3 -10.79 -17.02 -9.26
CA GLY A 3 -11.66 -16.39 -10.27
C GLY A 3 -12.21 -17.34 -11.33
N ASN A 4 -11.43 -18.32 -11.79
CA ASN A 4 -11.86 -19.27 -12.83
C ASN A 4 -12.90 -20.26 -12.31
N VAL A 5 -12.92 -20.52 -11.00
CA VAL A 5 -13.87 -21.44 -10.37
C VAL A 5 -15.26 -20.79 -10.23
N VAL A 6 -15.32 -19.48 -10.02
CA VAL A 6 -16.58 -18.73 -9.93
C VAL A 6 -17.25 -18.63 -11.31
N LEU A 7 -16.47 -18.38 -12.36
CA LEU A 7 -16.97 -18.32 -13.75
C LEU A 7 -17.57 -19.65 -14.22
N TRP A 8 -16.91 -20.76 -13.91
CA TRP A 8 -17.40 -22.09 -14.28
C TRP A 8 -18.75 -22.44 -13.61
N PHE A 9 -18.97 -21.97 -12.38
CA PHE A 9 -20.23 -22.16 -11.66
C PHE A 9 -21.38 -21.31 -12.23
N PHE A 10 -21.05 -20.10 -12.71
CA PHE A 10 -22.01 -19.23 -13.37
C PHE A 10 -22.49 -19.83 -14.69
N GLU A 11 -21.60 -20.43 -15.48
CA GLU A 11 -21.98 -21.12 -16.71
C GLU A 11 -22.81 -22.39 -16.45
N LEU A 12 -22.45 -23.19 -15.44
CA LEU A 12 -23.19 -24.41 -15.10
C LEU A 12 -24.62 -24.12 -14.62
N THR A 13 -24.80 -23.05 -13.85
CA THR A 13 -26.13 -22.61 -13.38
C THR A 13 -26.99 -22.05 -14.52
N MET A 14 -26.39 -21.39 -15.51
CA MET A 14 -27.08 -20.95 -16.72
C MET A 14 -27.52 -22.12 -17.60
N ILE A 15 -26.69 -23.15 -17.77
CA ILE A 15 -27.04 -24.37 -18.53
C ILE A 15 -28.18 -25.13 -17.86
N LEU A 16 -28.19 -25.21 -16.53
CA LEU A 16 -29.28 -25.87 -15.78
C LEU A 16 -30.60 -25.09 -15.88
N ARG A 17 -30.57 -23.75 -15.87
CA ARG A 17 -31.76 -22.92 -16.11
C ARG A 17 -32.29 -23.05 -17.54
N ALA A 18 -31.40 -23.16 -18.52
CA ALA A 18 -31.78 -23.38 -19.92
C ALA A 18 -32.45 -24.76 -20.12
N ALA A 19 -32.00 -25.79 -19.41
CA ALA A 19 -32.59 -27.13 -19.45
C ALA A 19 -34.01 -27.19 -18.84
N GLU A 20 -34.33 -26.36 -17.83
CA GLU A 20 -35.69 -26.25 -17.27
C GLU A 20 -36.67 -25.52 -18.20
N ALA A 21 -36.18 -24.63 -19.07
CA ALA A 21 -37.03 -23.85 -19.99
C ALA A 21 -37.58 -24.67 -21.18
N MET A 22 -36.99 -25.83 -21.51
CA MET A 22 -37.33 -26.60 -22.72
C MET A 22 -38.48 -27.62 -22.55
N ASN A 23 -39.19 -27.67 -21.41
CA ASN A 23 -40.18 -28.73 -21.12
C ASN A 23 -41.66 -28.26 -20.96
N ASN A 24 -42.03 -27.07 -21.44
CA ASN A 24 -43.37 -26.47 -21.21
C ASN A 24 -44.24 -26.32 -22.49
N ASN A 25 -44.21 -27.25 -23.43
CA ASN A 25 -45.12 -27.21 -24.59
C ASN A 25 -46.34 -28.12 -24.37
N GLY A 26 -47.44 -27.54 -23.82
CA GLY A 26 -48.77 -28.16 -23.86
C GLY A 26 -49.69 -27.93 -22.65
N ASP A 27 -49.20 -27.34 -21.56
CA ASP A 27 -49.95 -27.24 -20.30
C ASP A 27 -50.80 -25.96 -20.24
N CYS A 28 -52.13 -26.08 -20.37
CA CYS A 28 -53.11 -24.99 -20.16
C CYS A 28 -53.27 -24.62 -18.67
N ARG A 29 -52.16 -24.32 -17.98
CA ARG A 29 -52.16 -23.92 -16.56
C ARG A 29 -52.65 -22.48 -16.40
N GLU A 30 -53.12 -22.19 -15.19
CA GLU A 30 -53.47 -20.83 -14.75
C GLU A 30 -52.31 -19.87 -15.04
N THR A 31 -52.64 -18.75 -15.68
CA THR A 31 -51.69 -17.67 -15.97
C THR A 31 -52.18 -16.39 -15.32
N SER A 32 -51.35 -15.35 -15.29
CA SER A 32 -51.75 -14.04 -14.76
C SER A 32 -51.24 -12.88 -15.61
N CYS A 33 -52.02 -11.81 -15.65
CA CYS A 33 -51.66 -10.51 -16.24
C CYS A 33 -52.13 -9.41 -15.27
N GLY A 34 -51.26 -8.46 -14.92
CA GLY A 34 -51.63 -7.38 -13.98
C GLY A 34 -52.11 -7.85 -12.60
N GLY A 35 -51.74 -9.07 -12.19
CA GLY A 35 -52.22 -9.70 -10.94
C GLY A 35 -53.58 -10.41 -11.04
N ILE A 36 -54.26 -10.36 -12.19
CA ILE A 36 -55.53 -11.07 -12.42
C ILE A 36 -55.24 -12.48 -12.91
N ALA A 37 -55.83 -13.48 -12.25
CA ALA A 37 -55.71 -14.89 -12.62
C ALA A 37 -56.63 -15.25 -13.80
N VAL A 38 -56.03 -15.81 -14.85
CA VAL A 38 -56.71 -16.26 -16.07
C VAL A 38 -56.74 -17.79 -16.13
N LYS A 39 -57.96 -18.33 -16.13
CA LYS A 39 -58.31 -19.75 -16.20
C LYS A 39 -59.34 -19.96 -17.31
N PHE A 40 -59.52 -21.21 -17.72
CA PHE A 40 -60.62 -21.61 -18.58
C PHE A 40 -61.98 -21.11 -18.00
N PRO A 41 -62.88 -20.49 -18.79
CA PRO A 41 -62.94 -20.47 -20.26
C PRO A 41 -62.03 -19.46 -20.96
N PHE A 42 -61.41 -18.54 -20.24
CA PHE A 42 -60.58 -17.50 -20.81
C PHE A 42 -59.19 -17.99 -21.20
N ARG A 43 -58.60 -17.37 -22.23
CA ARG A 43 -57.19 -17.58 -22.60
C ARG A 43 -56.50 -16.26 -22.95
N ILE A 44 -55.19 -16.19 -22.72
CA ILE A 44 -54.37 -15.08 -23.23
C ILE A 44 -53.82 -15.45 -24.61
N VAL A 45 -54.21 -14.71 -25.66
CA VAL A 45 -53.95 -15.04 -27.07
C VAL A 45 -52.46 -15.29 -27.37
N ASP A 46 -51.56 -14.46 -26.82
CA ASP A 46 -50.11 -14.56 -27.07
C ASP A 46 -49.38 -15.60 -26.21
N ARG A 47 -50.00 -16.08 -25.13
CA ARG A 47 -49.35 -16.98 -24.16
C ARG A 47 -49.89 -18.41 -24.20
N GLN A 48 -51.09 -18.62 -24.75
CA GLN A 48 -51.78 -19.90 -24.72
C GLN A 48 -52.40 -20.24 -26.10
N PRO A 49 -52.21 -21.48 -26.60
CA PRO A 49 -52.71 -21.88 -27.92
C PRO A 49 -54.24 -21.95 -27.97
N ALA A 50 -54.83 -21.36 -29.01
CA ALA A 50 -56.28 -21.23 -29.21
C ALA A 50 -57.03 -22.57 -29.24
N ALA A 51 -56.42 -23.60 -29.84
CA ALA A 51 -57.07 -24.89 -30.06
C ALA A 51 -57.23 -25.74 -28.80
N ALA A 52 -56.54 -25.41 -27.70
CA ALA A 52 -56.43 -26.26 -26.52
C ALA A 52 -56.86 -25.61 -25.20
N CYS A 53 -56.71 -24.29 -25.03
CA CYS A 53 -56.78 -23.66 -23.71
C CYS A 53 -57.92 -22.66 -23.49
N GLY A 54 -58.68 -22.26 -24.51
CA GLY A 54 -59.77 -21.28 -24.37
C GLY A 54 -61.08 -21.75 -25.01
N TYR A 55 -62.19 -21.22 -24.50
CA TYR A 55 -63.51 -21.40 -25.10
C TYR A 55 -63.75 -20.32 -26.16
N PRO A 56 -64.35 -20.65 -27.33
CA PRO A 56 -64.59 -19.65 -28.37
C PRO A 56 -65.38 -18.44 -27.85
N GLY A 57 -64.86 -17.23 -28.06
CA GLY A 57 -65.47 -15.98 -27.59
C GLY A 57 -65.01 -15.49 -26.21
N PHE A 58 -64.04 -16.17 -25.58
CA PHE A 58 -63.44 -15.80 -24.28
C PHE A 58 -61.95 -15.43 -24.41
N ASP A 59 -61.58 -14.76 -25.50
CA ASP A 59 -60.20 -14.40 -25.79
C ASP A 59 -59.80 -13.11 -25.06
N LEU A 60 -58.62 -13.14 -24.42
CA LEU A 60 -58.03 -12.00 -23.72
C LEU A 60 -56.65 -11.67 -24.32
N SER A 61 -56.31 -10.38 -24.34
CA SER A 61 -54.94 -9.91 -24.62
C SER A 61 -54.36 -9.22 -23.39
N CYS A 62 -53.03 -9.25 -23.26
CA CYS A 62 -52.31 -8.68 -22.13
C CYS A 62 -51.24 -7.71 -22.67
N SER A 63 -51.46 -6.40 -22.48
CA SER A 63 -50.54 -5.36 -22.94
C SER A 63 -50.18 -4.45 -21.77
N SER A 64 -48.89 -4.29 -21.48
CA SER A 64 -48.38 -3.44 -20.39
C SER A 64 -49.07 -3.69 -19.04
N ASP A 65 -49.21 -4.96 -18.65
CA ASP A 65 -49.92 -5.43 -17.45
C ASP A 65 -51.42 -5.08 -17.37
N ARG A 66 -52.04 -4.62 -18.46
CA ARG A 66 -53.50 -4.48 -18.58
C ARG A 66 -54.09 -5.65 -19.35
N LEU A 67 -55.13 -6.26 -18.78
CA LEU A 67 -55.88 -7.36 -19.38
C LEU A 67 -57.06 -6.81 -20.17
N LEU A 68 -57.17 -7.19 -21.44
CA LEU A 68 -58.20 -6.70 -22.37
C LEU A 68 -59.06 -7.86 -22.84
N LEU A 69 -60.38 -7.70 -22.83
CA LEU A 69 -61.36 -8.64 -23.39
C LEU A 69 -61.60 -8.33 -24.87
N GLU A 70 -61.39 -9.31 -25.73
CA GLU A 70 -61.56 -9.17 -27.18
C GLU A 70 -62.97 -9.61 -27.59
N LEU A 71 -63.78 -8.64 -28.06
CA LEU A 71 -65.14 -8.90 -28.53
C LEU A 71 -65.22 -8.98 -30.07
N PRO A 72 -66.20 -9.74 -30.64
CA PRO A 72 -66.32 -9.96 -32.09
C PRO A 72 -66.45 -8.69 -32.96
N ASN A 73 -66.87 -7.57 -32.37
CA ASN A 73 -67.08 -6.29 -33.06
C ASN A 73 -65.86 -5.36 -32.99
N SER A 74 -64.66 -5.90 -32.74
CA SER A 74 -63.39 -5.15 -32.66
C SER A 74 -63.32 -4.10 -31.55
N VAL A 75 -64.02 -4.36 -30.43
CA VAL A 75 -63.97 -3.55 -29.22
C VAL A 75 -63.17 -4.29 -28.17
N ASN A 76 -62.18 -3.62 -27.58
CA ASN A 76 -61.39 -4.16 -26.48
C ASN A 76 -61.85 -3.49 -25.18
N LEU A 77 -62.36 -4.28 -24.23
CA LEU A 77 -62.78 -3.78 -22.91
C LEU A 77 -61.69 -4.09 -21.88
N SER A 78 -61.38 -3.15 -20.99
CA SER A 78 -60.40 -3.38 -19.92
C SER A 78 -61.00 -4.28 -18.85
N VAL A 79 -60.30 -5.35 -18.46
CA VAL A 79 -60.77 -6.30 -17.44
C VAL A 79 -60.17 -5.92 -16.10
N SER A 80 -61.04 -5.60 -15.13
CA SER A 80 -60.64 -5.29 -13.76
C SER A 80 -60.64 -6.53 -12.87
N PHE A 81 -61.61 -7.43 -13.07
CA PHE A 81 -61.78 -8.61 -12.23
C PHE A 81 -62.59 -9.71 -12.95
N ILE A 82 -62.26 -10.98 -12.68
CA ILE A 82 -63.00 -12.16 -13.18
C ILE A 82 -63.38 -13.02 -11.98
N ASP A 83 -64.68 -13.25 -11.80
CA ASP A 83 -65.22 -14.18 -10.82
C ASP A 83 -65.74 -15.45 -11.51
N TYR A 84 -64.95 -16.51 -11.40
CA TYR A 84 -65.31 -17.82 -11.95
C TYR A 84 -66.45 -18.50 -11.18
N ALA A 85 -66.65 -18.17 -9.90
CA ALA A 85 -67.68 -18.80 -9.07
C ALA A 85 -69.07 -18.26 -9.41
N SER A 86 -69.19 -16.94 -9.62
CA SER A 86 -70.44 -16.30 -10.06
C SER A 86 -70.60 -16.23 -11.58
N GLN A 87 -69.61 -16.68 -12.35
CA GLN A 87 -69.54 -16.57 -13.81
C GLN A 87 -69.75 -15.12 -14.30
N SER A 88 -69.06 -14.18 -13.66
CA SER A 88 -69.12 -12.75 -13.96
C SER A 88 -67.73 -12.15 -14.21
N ILE A 89 -67.67 -11.15 -15.10
CA ILE A 89 -66.47 -10.40 -15.42
C ILE A 89 -66.78 -8.91 -15.33
N LEU A 90 -65.98 -8.19 -14.54
CA LEU A 90 -66.06 -6.75 -14.42
C LEU A 90 -65.18 -6.12 -15.50
N VAL A 91 -65.82 -5.42 -16.41
CA VAL A 91 -65.17 -4.75 -17.54
C VAL A 91 -65.38 -3.25 -17.47
N THR A 92 -64.37 -2.50 -17.93
CA THR A 92 -64.40 -1.05 -18.03
C THR A 92 -64.29 -0.64 -19.50
N ASP A 93 -65.21 0.19 -19.95
CA ASP A 93 -65.24 0.76 -21.28
C ASP A 93 -64.74 2.21 -21.27
N GLU A 94 -63.53 2.43 -21.79
CA GLU A 94 -62.96 3.78 -21.94
C GLU A 94 -63.53 4.53 -23.16
N ALA A 95 -64.37 3.90 -24.01
CA ALA A 95 -64.87 4.45 -25.27
C ALA A 95 -66.38 4.80 -25.28
N CYS A 96 -67.10 4.68 -24.16
CA CYS A 96 -68.52 5.04 -24.04
C CYS A 96 -69.46 4.33 -25.05
N LEU A 97 -69.19 3.09 -25.41
CA LEU A 97 -69.86 2.31 -26.45
C LEU A 97 -71.31 1.90 -26.13
N PRO A 98 -71.70 1.58 -24.89
CA PRO A 98 -73.10 1.26 -24.56
C PRO A 98 -74.07 2.41 -24.85
N LEU A 99 -73.59 3.65 -24.79
CA LEU A 99 -74.38 4.86 -25.13
C LEU A 99 -74.52 5.06 -26.64
N ARG A 100 -73.77 4.33 -27.47
CA ARG A 100 -73.71 4.51 -28.93
C ARG A 100 -74.38 3.39 -29.74
N SER A 101 -74.66 2.22 -29.16
CA SER A 101 -75.39 1.15 -29.85
C SER A 101 -75.85 0.04 -28.89
N ASN A 102 -76.97 -0.61 -29.21
CA ASN A 102 -77.52 -1.74 -28.46
C ASN A 102 -76.74 -3.03 -28.82
N VAL A 103 -75.54 -3.20 -28.24
CA VAL A 103 -74.64 -4.31 -28.60
C VAL A 103 -75.04 -5.58 -27.85
N SER A 104 -75.36 -6.64 -28.59
CA SER A 104 -75.47 -7.99 -28.03
C SER A 104 -74.07 -8.62 -27.95
N TYR A 105 -73.56 -8.84 -26.74
CA TYR A 105 -72.22 -9.38 -26.49
C TYR A 105 -72.20 -10.91 -26.34
N SER A 106 -72.85 -11.69 -27.19
CA SER A 106 -72.79 -13.16 -27.10
C SER A 106 -71.34 -13.66 -27.07
N PRO A 107 -70.89 -14.45 -26.06
CA PRO A 107 -71.66 -15.29 -25.12
C PRO A 107 -72.09 -14.62 -23.79
N PHE A 108 -71.74 -13.35 -23.58
CA PHE A 108 -72.04 -12.59 -22.38
C PHE A 108 -73.44 -11.96 -22.40
N ARG A 109 -74.04 -11.84 -21.21
CA ARG A 109 -75.26 -11.09 -20.94
C ARG A 109 -74.97 -9.93 -20.00
N SER A 110 -75.50 -8.77 -20.35
CA SER A 110 -75.54 -7.61 -19.44
C SER A 110 -76.58 -7.87 -18.35
N GLN A 111 -76.22 -7.60 -17.10
CA GLN A 111 -77.14 -7.60 -15.98
C GLN A 111 -77.83 -6.23 -15.93
N TYR A 112 -78.99 -6.10 -16.59
CA TYR A 112 -79.75 -4.85 -16.64
C TYR A 112 -80.33 -4.50 -15.25
N GLY A 113 -79.92 -3.36 -14.70
CA GLY A 113 -80.53 -2.72 -13.52
C GLY A 113 -81.83 -1.99 -13.90
N MET A 114 -82.51 -1.36 -12.93
CA MET A 114 -83.69 -0.53 -13.20
C MET A 114 -83.34 0.56 -14.23
N MET A 115 -84.31 0.91 -15.11
CA MET A 115 -84.13 1.98 -16.08
C MET A 115 -84.08 3.32 -15.35
N ASP A 116 -82.93 3.98 -15.35
CA ASP A 116 -82.81 5.31 -14.79
C ASP A 116 -82.94 6.37 -15.89
N GLU A 117 -83.72 7.43 -15.62
CA GLU A 117 -83.71 8.64 -16.43
C GLU A 117 -82.44 9.42 -16.09
N VAL A 118 -81.60 9.69 -17.09
CA VAL A 118 -80.32 10.37 -16.92
C VAL A 118 -80.23 11.55 -17.88
N THR A 119 -80.00 12.73 -17.36
CA THR A 119 -79.73 13.95 -18.14
C THR A 119 -78.22 14.18 -18.20
N LEU A 120 -77.67 14.28 -19.42
CA LEU A 120 -76.27 14.64 -19.64
C LEU A 120 -76.11 16.14 -19.77
N ILE A 121 -75.11 16.70 -19.09
CA ILE A 121 -74.77 18.12 -19.14
C ILE A 121 -73.30 18.33 -19.52
N ASN A 122 -73.03 19.37 -20.30
CA ASN A 122 -71.71 19.79 -20.71
C ASN A 122 -71.29 21.05 -19.93
N CYS A 123 -70.16 20.98 -19.24
CA CYS A 123 -69.60 22.09 -18.47
C CYS A 123 -68.21 22.48 -19.02
N THR A 124 -67.98 23.78 -19.26
CA THR A 124 -66.72 24.33 -19.83
C THR A 124 -65.72 24.84 -18.79
N VAL A 125 -65.83 24.43 -17.53
CA VAL A 125 -65.04 25.00 -16.41
C VAL A 125 -63.77 24.19 -16.12
N ARG A 126 -62.63 24.89 -15.92
CA ARG A 126 -61.36 24.33 -15.47
C ARG A 126 -61.45 23.82 -14.03
N THR A 127 -61.00 22.58 -13.88
CA THR A 127 -60.89 21.70 -12.71
C THR A 127 -60.14 22.31 -11.52
N GLU A 128 -60.78 22.30 -10.33
CA GLU A 128 -60.15 22.09 -9.00
C GLU A 128 -61.17 22.24 -7.84
N ALA A 129 -62.33 22.88 -8.06
CA ALA A 129 -63.34 23.10 -7.02
C ALA A 129 -64.40 21.97 -6.86
N PHE A 130 -64.41 20.95 -7.73
CA PHE A 130 -65.41 19.87 -7.69
C PHE A 130 -64.93 18.57 -7.03
N LEU A 131 -63.63 18.40 -6.82
CA LEU A 131 -63.05 17.11 -6.39
C LEU A 131 -62.97 16.92 -4.86
N HIS A 132 -63.37 17.92 -4.07
CA HIS A 132 -63.25 17.86 -2.61
C HIS A 132 -64.57 17.77 -1.82
N GLU A 133 -65.74 17.84 -2.47
CA GLU A 133 -67.03 17.54 -1.82
C GLU A 133 -67.91 16.73 -2.78
N TRP A 134 -67.97 15.41 -2.55
CA TRP A 134 -68.88 14.48 -3.22
C TRP A 134 -70.32 15.01 -3.14
N SER A 135 -70.86 15.45 -4.27
CA SER A 135 -72.31 15.60 -4.41
C SER A 135 -72.84 14.30 -5.03
N PRO A 136 -73.71 13.54 -4.35
CA PRO A 136 -74.17 12.22 -4.81
C PRO A 136 -75.08 12.27 -6.06
N SER A 137 -75.27 13.44 -6.67
CA SER A 137 -76.19 13.68 -7.79
C SER A 137 -75.50 14.00 -9.13
N LEU A 138 -74.16 14.10 -9.17
CA LEU A 138 -73.39 14.47 -10.38
C LEU A 138 -72.23 13.50 -10.62
N GLU A 139 -72.30 12.70 -11.67
CA GLU A 139 -71.26 11.73 -12.02
C GLU A 139 -70.51 12.10 -13.31
N LEU A 140 -69.17 12.11 -13.27
CA LEU A 140 -68.33 12.48 -14.41
C LEU A 140 -68.24 11.33 -15.43
N ILE A 141 -68.55 11.63 -16.70
CA ILE A 141 -68.39 10.70 -17.82
C ILE A 141 -67.08 11.01 -18.54
N SER A 142 -66.02 10.33 -18.12
CA SER A 142 -64.67 10.52 -18.66
C SER A 142 -64.58 10.32 -20.17
N CYS A 143 -65.32 9.36 -20.74
CA CYS A 143 -65.25 9.04 -22.17
C CYS A 143 -66.07 9.96 -23.09
N LEU A 144 -66.96 10.81 -22.56
CA LEU A 144 -67.58 11.92 -23.30
C LEU A 144 -66.90 13.27 -23.00
N SER A 145 -66.01 13.30 -22.01
CA SER A 145 -65.24 14.48 -21.63
C SER A 145 -63.95 14.58 -22.46
N ASP A 146 -63.41 15.79 -22.60
CA ASP A 146 -62.15 16.01 -23.31
C ASP A 146 -60.98 15.32 -22.55
N PRO A 147 -60.27 14.35 -23.17
CA PRO A 147 -59.19 13.60 -22.51
C PRO A 147 -57.99 14.47 -22.10
N GLY A 148 -57.87 15.69 -22.65
CA GLY A 148 -56.84 16.67 -22.27
C GLY A 148 -57.17 17.53 -21.04
N GLY A 149 -58.33 17.34 -20.41
CA GLY A 149 -58.73 18.03 -19.17
C GLY A 149 -58.94 19.55 -19.27
N GLY A 150 -58.89 20.13 -20.48
CA GLY A 150 -58.85 21.57 -20.69
C GLY A 150 -60.03 22.20 -21.44
N GLY A 151 -60.85 21.41 -22.15
CA GLY A 151 -61.92 21.92 -23.01
C GLY A 151 -63.32 21.85 -22.43
N TYR A 152 -63.81 20.65 -22.12
CA TYR A 152 -65.17 20.43 -21.62
C TYR A 152 -65.29 19.10 -20.86
N GLN A 153 -66.16 19.06 -19.85
CA GLN A 153 -66.47 17.88 -19.05
C GLN A 153 -67.97 17.57 -19.13
N VAL A 154 -68.30 16.30 -19.29
CA VAL A 154 -69.68 15.82 -19.38
C VAL A 154 -70.05 15.10 -18.10
N PHE A 155 -71.15 15.51 -17.47
CA PHE A 155 -71.68 14.89 -16.25
C PHE A 155 -73.08 14.29 -16.50
N ALA A 156 -73.39 13.20 -15.79
CA ALA A 156 -74.72 12.60 -15.70
C ALA A 156 -75.44 13.04 -14.43
N ILE A 157 -76.74 13.36 -14.57
CA ILE A 157 -77.68 13.64 -13.49
C ILE A 157 -78.83 12.63 -13.57
N TYR A 158 -79.11 11.92 -12.48
CA TYR A 158 -80.19 10.93 -12.42
C TYR A 158 -81.53 11.58 -12.03
N GLY A 159 -82.63 11.14 -12.65
CA GLY A 159 -83.98 11.65 -12.47
C GLY A 159 -84.47 11.51 -11.04
N GLY A 160 -84.98 12.60 -10.45
CA GLY A 160 -85.46 12.65 -9.07
C GLY A 160 -84.61 13.50 -8.10
N THR A 161 -83.46 14.03 -8.55
CA THR A 161 -82.63 14.95 -7.76
C THR A 161 -82.96 16.42 -8.06
N SER A 162 -83.16 17.28 -7.05
CA SER A 162 -83.30 18.73 -7.23
C SER A 162 -81.96 19.31 -7.73
N VAL A 163 -82.00 20.04 -8.85
CA VAL A 163 -80.85 20.75 -9.41
C VAL A 163 -80.87 22.19 -8.91
N ASP A 164 -80.90 22.37 -7.59
CA ASP A 164 -80.66 23.66 -6.94
C ASP A 164 -79.17 23.84 -6.59
N ASP A 165 -78.28 23.22 -7.36
CA ASP A 165 -76.84 23.31 -7.18
C ASP A 165 -76.28 24.48 -8.02
N PRO A 166 -75.79 25.56 -7.39
CA PRO A 166 -75.31 26.75 -8.09
C PRO A 166 -74.10 26.48 -9.00
N ARG A 167 -73.45 25.32 -8.86
CA ARG A 167 -72.28 24.90 -9.64
C ARG A 167 -72.63 24.39 -11.05
N VAL A 168 -73.91 24.09 -11.32
CA VAL A 168 -74.40 23.56 -12.60
C VAL A 168 -75.01 24.66 -13.49
N GLN A 169 -75.16 25.89 -12.97
CA GLN A 169 -75.75 27.02 -13.69
C GLN A 169 -74.96 27.45 -14.94
N SER A 170 -73.67 27.14 -15.00
CA SER A 170 -72.80 27.42 -16.14
C SER A 170 -72.72 26.28 -17.17
N CYS A 171 -73.45 25.18 -16.96
CA CYS A 171 -73.43 24.01 -17.85
C CYS A 171 -74.62 24.04 -18.83
N SER A 172 -74.43 23.45 -20.02
CA SER A 172 -75.48 23.29 -21.03
C SER A 172 -75.98 21.85 -21.09
N MET A 173 -77.30 21.65 -21.13
CA MET A 173 -77.90 20.33 -21.31
C MET A 173 -77.54 19.77 -22.69
N MET A 174 -77.14 18.50 -22.74
CA MET A 174 -76.80 17.78 -23.97
C MET A 174 -77.97 16.91 -24.45
N TYR A 175 -78.33 15.88 -23.67
CA TYR A 175 -79.33 14.87 -24.02
C TYR A 175 -79.99 14.31 -22.75
N ASP A 176 -81.27 13.98 -22.84
CA ASP A 176 -81.95 13.11 -21.87
C ASP A 176 -81.92 11.68 -22.40
N LEU A 177 -81.55 10.74 -21.52
CA LEU A 177 -81.40 9.34 -21.83
C LEU A 177 -82.18 8.52 -20.81
N THR A 178 -82.87 7.48 -21.28
CA THR A 178 -83.35 6.42 -20.39
C THR A 178 -82.42 5.24 -20.61
N THR A 179 -81.53 4.97 -19.65
CA THR A 179 -80.52 3.92 -19.78
C THR A 179 -80.63 2.93 -18.62
N PRO A 180 -80.52 1.62 -18.88
CA PRO A 180 -80.50 0.60 -17.82
C PRO A 180 -79.09 0.29 -17.31
N LEU A 181 -78.10 1.12 -17.66
CA LEU A 181 -76.70 0.99 -17.27
C LEU A 181 -76.34 2.10 -16.29
N GLU A 182 -75.86 1.74 -15.11
CA GLU A 182 -75.17 2.64 -14.18
C GLU A 182 -73.95 3.23 -14.91
N ILE A 183 -73.94 4.55 -15.07
CA ILE A 183 -72.76 5.31 -15.46
C ILE A 183 -71.93 5.46 -14.16
N PRO A 184 -70.58 5.46 -14.14
CA PRO A 184 -69.63 5.59 -15.22
C PRO A 184 -68.83 4.31 -15.49
N GLY A 185 -68.94 3.80 -16.72
CA GLY A 185 -67.84 3.14 -17.42
C GLY A 185 -67.43 1.73 -16.99
N SER A 186 -67.91 1.18 -15.88
CA SER A 186 -67.66 -0.23 -15.51
C SER A 186 -68.95 -1.00 -15.30
N PHE A 187 -69.06 -2.17 -15.90
CA PHE A 187 -70.27 -3.01 -15.80
C PHE A 187 -69.91 -4.49 -15.74
N PHE A 188 -70.81 -5.29 -15.17
CA PHE A 188 -70.66 -6.74 -15.13
C PHE A 188 -71.24 -7.37 -16.39
N LEU A 189 -70.43 -8.20 -17.02
CA LEU A 189 -70.86 -9.16 -18.01
C LEU A 189 -70.93 -10.54 -17.36
N THR A 190 -72.02 -11.26 -17.59
CA THR A 190 -72.21 -12.63 -17.07
C THR A 190 -72.21 -13.63 -18.19
N TRP A 191 -71.73 -14.85 -17.97
CA TRP A 191 -71.83 -15.94 -18.96
C TRP A 191 -72.47 -17.18 -18.35
N ASN A 192 -73.30 -17.86 -19.14
CA ASN A 192 -73.95 -19.11 -18.70
C ASN A 192 -73.14 -20.34 -19.11
N GLU A 193 -72.57 -20.33 -20.31
CA GLU A 193 -71.76 -21.43 -20.85
C GLU A 193 -70.36 -20.94 -21.26
N PRO A 194 -69.29 -21.70 -20.96
CA PRO A 194 -69.30 -22.98 -20.26
C PRO A 194 -69.33 -22.83 -18.73
N ASN A 195 -69.98 -23.77 -18.04
CA ASN A 195 -69.98 -23.86 -16.58
C ASN A 195 -69.03 -24.98 -16.13
N CYS A 196 -67.97 -24.60 -15.40
CA CYS A 196 -66.92 -25.52 -14.95
C CYS A 196 -67.00 -25.89 -13.46
N SER A 197 -68.00 -25.37 -12.73
CA SER A 197 -68.19 -25.65 -11.30
C SER A 197 -68.26 -27.15 -10.98
N VAL A 198 -68.83 -27.96 -11.89
CA VAL A 198 -68.90 -29.43 -11.75
C VAL A 198 -67.53 -30.08 -11.85
N CYS A 199 -66.63 -29.60 -12.71
CA CYS A 199 -65.27 -30.13 -12.79
C CYS A 199 -64.43 -29.70 -11.58
N GLU A 200 -64.56 -28.43 -11.17
CA GLU A 200 -63.82 -27.86 -10.04
C GLU A 200 -64.22 -28.51 -8.70
N SER A 201 -65.50 -28.80 -8.49
CA SER A 201 -65.97 -29.54 -7.31
C SER A 201 -65.43 -30.99 -7.26
N GLN A 202 -65.02 -31.54 -8.39
CA GLN A 202 -64.32 -32.84 -8.47
C GLN A 202 -62.80 -32.73 -8.38
N GLY A 203 -62.24 -31.53 -8.17
CA GLY A 203 -60.80 -31.28 -8.19
C GLY A 203 -60.15 -31.45 -9.58
N LYS A 204 -60.96 -31.37 -10.65
CA LYS A 204 -60.53 -31.54 -12.04
C LYS A 204 -60.56 -30.20 -12.79
N TYR A 205 -59.82 -30.13 -13.89
CA TYR A 205 -59.78 -28.96 -14.75
C TYR A 205 -60.77 -29.08 -15.91
N CYS A 206 -61.25 -27.96 -16.41
CA CYS A 206 -62.23 -27.88 -17.50
C CYS A 206 -61.52 -27.58 -18.84
N ARG A 207 -61.92 -28.24 -19.94
CA ARG A 207 -61.40 -27.94 -21.30
C ARG A 207 -62.47 -28.13 -22.39
N VAL A 208 -62.25 -27.55 -23.57
CA VAL A 208 -63.14 -27.72 -24.74
C VAL A 208 -62.97 -29.10 -25.37
N LEU A 209 -64.09 -29.76 -25.70
CA LEU A 209 -64.15 -31.03 -26.42
C LEU A 209 -64.28 -30.74 -27.92
N GLN A 210 -63.23 -31.04 -28.71
CA GLN A 210 -63.29 -30.91 -30.17
C GLN A 210 -64.06 -32.09 -30.78
N GLN A 211 -65.34 -31.92 -31.11
CA GLN A 211 -66.07 -32.90 -31.93
C GLN A 211 -65.87 -32.58 -33.42
N GLN A 212 -65.24 -33.50 -34.16
CA GLN A 212 -65.20 -33.46 -35.63
C GLN A 212 -66.50 -34.03 -36.21
N HIS A 213 -67.60 -33.28 -36.23
CA HIS A 213 -68.71 -33.57 -37.15
C HIS A 213 -69.35 -32.29 -37.68
N ARG A 214 -69.50 -32.24 -39.01
CA ARG A 214 -70.10 -31.15 -39.79
C ARG A 214 -71.56 -30.96 -39.37
N HIS A 215 -71.97 -29.70 -39.18
CA HIS A 215 -73.34 -29.22 -38.95
C HIS A 215 -73.95 -29.37 -37.55
N PHE A 216 -73.28 -28.87 -36.49
CA PHE A 216 -73.86 -28.05 -35.40
C PHE A 216 -72.72 -27.60 -34.47
N LYS A 217 -72.41 -26.30 -34.36
CA LYS A 217 -71.38 -25.80 -33.42
C LYS A 217 -72.01 -25.68 -32.02
N SER A 218 -71.94 -26.73 -31.21
CA SER A 218 -71.95 -26.56 -29.76
C SER A 218 -70.64 -27.12 -29.17
N SER A 219 -69.83 -26.24 -28.60
CA SER A 219 -68.56 -26.60 -27.99
C SER A 219 -68.85 -27.22 -26.62
N LYS A 220 -68.93 -28.55 -26.51
CA LYS A 220 -69.09 -29.20 -25.20
C LYS A 220 -67.79 -29.14 -24.39
N THR A 221 -67.87 -29.07 -23.07
CA THR A 221 -66.71 -29.12 -22.17
C THR A 221 -66.53 -30.51 -21.56
N GLU A 222 -65.29 -30.86 -21.18
CA GLU A 222 -64.97 -32.07 -20.41
C GLU A 222 -64.05 -31.79 -19.23
N CYS A 223 -64.16 -32.61 -18.18
CA CYS A 223 -63.28 -32.56 -17.03
C CYS A 223 -62.04 -33.44 -17.29
N TYR A 224 -60.85 -32.85 -17.17
CA TYR A 224 -59.58 -33.56 -17.33
C TYR A 224 -58.73 -33.50 -16.05
N HIS A 225 -57.93 -34.54 -15.85
CA HIS A 225 -56.95 -34.62 -14.77
C HIS A 225 -55.57 -34.30 -15.34
N PHE A 226 -54.81 -33.39 -14.72
CA PHE A 226 -53.40 -33.25 -15.08
C PHE A 226 -52.66 -34.54 -14.72
N PRO A 227 -51.92 -35.17 -15.65
CA PRO A 227 -51.02 -36.23 -15.28
C PRO A 227 -49.88 -35.63 -14.45
N ASN A 228 -49.76 -36.05 -13.19
CA ASN A 228 -48.60 -35.75 -12.36
C ASN A 228 -47.35 -36.32 -13.06
N GLN A 229 -46.57 -35.48 -13.75
CA GLN A 229 -45.24 -35.87 -14.21
C GLN A 229 -44.29 -35.96 -13.00
N GLY A 230 -44.41 -37.04 -12.24
CA GLY A 230 -43.45 -37.44 -11.22
C GLY A 230 -42.25 -38.13 -11.84
N ILE A 231 -41.37 -37.40 -12.51
CA ILE A 231 -40.06 -37.92 -12.94
C ILE A 231 -38.94 -36.93 -12.54
N LYS A 232 -37.97 -37.42 -11.74
CA LYS A 232 -36.60 -36.89 -11.54
C LYS A 232 -36.33 -35.57 -10.80
N LYS A 233 -37.15 -35.13 -9.83
CA LYS A 233 -36.71 -34.02 -8.94
C LYS A 233 -35.63 -34.41 -7.89
N LYS A 234 -35.58 -35.65 -7.39
CA LYS A 234 -34.67 -36.02 -6.28
C LYS A 234 -33.17 -36.14 -6.64
N VAL A 235 -32.82 -36.49 -7.88
CA VAL A 235 -31.41 -36.70 -8.28
C VAL A 235 -30.70 -35.37 -8.56
N ILE A 236 -31.39 -34.41 -9.17
CA ILE A 236 -30.84 -33.09 -9.49
C ILE A 236 -30.60 -32.29 -8.20
N THR A 237 -31.54 -32.34 -7.25
CA THR A 237 -31.39 -31.68 -5.94
C THR A 237 -30.20 -32.25 -5.16
N GLY A 238 -30.01 -33.58 -5.14
CA GLY A 238 -28.88 -34.22 -4.46
C GLY A 238 -27.52 -33.86 -5.07
N ALA A 239 -27.40 -33.82 -6.40
CA ALA A 239 -26.17 -33.45 -7.09
C ALA A 239 -25.77 -31.98 -6.84
N VAL A 240 -26.74 -31.07 -6.78
CA VAL A 240 -26.50 -29.65 -6.48
C VAL A 240 -26.07 -29.46 -5.03
N PHE A 241 -26.71 -30.10 -4.06
CA PHE A 241 -26.29 -30.01 -2.66
C PHE A 241 -24.90 -30.62 -2.43
N GLY A 242 -24.58 -31.74 -3.10
CA GLY A 242 -23.27 -32.37 -3.04
C GLY A 242 -22.14 -31.50 -3.60
N SER A 243 -22.37 -30.84 -4.74
CA SER A 243 -21.36 -29.96 -5.36
C SER A 243 -21.14 -28.68 -4.56
N VAL A 244 -22.19 -28.08 -4.00
CA VAL A 244 -22.10 -26.92 -3.11
C VAL A 244 -21.34 -27.25 -1.83
N PHE A 245 -21.60 -28.41 -1.23
CA PHE A 245 -20.90 -28.85 -0.02
C PHE A 245 -19.41 -29.09 -0.29
N LEU A 246 -19.06 -29.78 -1.38
CA LEU A 246 -17.66 -30.02 -1.76
C LEU A 246 -16.91 -28.70 -1.98
N MET A 247 -17.55 -27.72 -2.62
CA MET A 247 -16.99 -26.39 -2.84
C MET A 247 -16.78 -25.61 -1.53
N ALA A 248 -17.74 -25.67 -0.60
CA ALA A 248 -17.59 -25.04 0.71
C ALA A 248 -16.42 -25.63 1.50
N VAL A 249 -16.21 -26.95 1.42
CA VAL A 249 -15.06 -27.62 2.03
C VAL A 249 -13.75 -27.17 1.37
N LEU A 250 -13.68 -27.13 0.04
CA LEU A 250 -12.48 -26.70 -0.69
C LEU A 250 -12.12 -25.24 -0.39
N VAL A 251 -13.09 -24.33 -0.32
CA VAL A 251 -12.88 -22.93 0.06
C VAL A 251 -12.40 -22.85 1.51
N SER A 252 -12.98 -23.63 2.42
CA SER A 252 -12.56 -23.67 3.83
C SER A 252 -11.13 -24.17 3.99
N VAL A 253 -10.75 -25.23 3.26
CA VAL A 253 -9.37 -25.75 3.23
C VAL A 253 -8.42 -24.73 2.64
N CYS A 254 -8.77 -24.09 1.52
CA CYS A 254 -7.98 -23.02 0.92
C CYS A 254 -7.80 -21.83 1.87
N TYR A 255 -8.85 -21.41 2.57
CA TYR A 255 -8.83 -20.33 3.55
C TYR A 255 -7.94 -20.67 4.76
N LYS A 256 -8.05 -21.89 5.30
CA LYS A 256 -7.15 -22.37 6.35
C LYS A 256 -5.70 -22.42 5.85
N TYR A 257 -5.47 -22.89 4.63
CA TYR A 257 -4.13 -22.93 4.03
C TYR A 257 -3.53 -21.54 3.84
N THR A 258 -4.32 -20.55 3.37
CA THR A 258 -3.84 -19.16 3.22
C THR A 258 -3.56 -18.50 4.56
N LEU A 259 -4.41 -18.72 5.58
CA LEU A 259 -4.17 -18.25 6.95
C LEU A 259 -2.87 -18.84 7.53
N VAL A 260 -2.70 -20.16 7.47
CA VAL A 260 -1.48 -20.83 7.98
C VAL A 260 -0.24 -20.38 7.21
N ARG A 261 -0.36 -20.18 5.89
CA ARG A 261 0.74 -19.65 5.06
C ARG A 261 1.09 -18.20 5.43
N ALA A 262 0.08 -17.37 5.72
CA ALA A 262 0.29 -15.99 6.15
C ALA A 262 0.96 -15.94 7.53
N GLU A 263 0.53 -16.79 8.47
CA GLU A 263 1.13 -16.93 9.79
C GLU A 263 2.58 -17.40 9.72
N ARG A 264 2.91 -18.42 8.91
CA ARG A 264 4.30 -18.84 8.67
C ARG A 264 5.16 -17.72 8.10
N LYS A 265 4.64 -16.94 7.14
CA LYS A 265 5.36 -15.78 6.59
C LYS A 265 5.59 -14.70 7.64
N TYR A 266 4.62 -14.46 8.51
CA TYR A 266 4.73 -13.53 9.63
C TYR A 266 5.80 -14.00 10.63
N GLN A 267 5.77 -15.28 11.03
CA GLN A 267 6.79 -15.87 11.91
C GLN A 267 8.21 -15.79 11.33
N ILE A 268 8.38 -16.01 10.02
CA ILE A 268 9.68 -15.83 9.36
C ILE A 268 10.13 -14.37 9.42
N LYS A 269 9.23 -13.40 9.18
CA LYS A 269 9.55 -11.97 9.29
C LYS A 269 9.93 -11.58 10.72
N VAL A 270 9.19 -12.06 11.72
CA VAL A 270 9.49 -11.83 13.14
C VAL A 270 10.82 -12.46 13.52
N LYS A 271 11.08 -13.72 13.11
CA LYS A 271 12.36 -14.38 13.35
C LYS A 271 13.52 -13.61 12.72
N LYS A 272 13.39 -13.19 11.46
CA LYS A 272 14.40 -12.36 10.78
C LYS A 272 14.64 -11.05 11.52
N PHE A 273 13.58 -10.35 11.92
CA PHE A 273 13.68 -9.13 12.73
C PHE A 273 14.38 -9.37 14.08
N LEU A 274 14.07 -10.48 14.77
CA LEU A 274 14.72 -10.83 16.04
C LEU A 274 16.18 -11.24 15.85
N ASP A 275 16.52 -11.90 14.75
CA ASP A 275 17.90 -12.24 14.38
C ASP A 275 18.69 -10.97 14.03
N ASP A 276 18.10 -10.03 13.28
CA ASP A 276 18.65 -8.71 13.00
C ASP A 276 18.82 -7.91 14.30
N TYR A 277 17.83 -7.94 15.22
CA TYR A 277 17.89 -7.30 16.53
C TYR A 277 18.94 -7.90 17.46
N LYS A 278 19.15 -9.22 17.42
CA LYS A 278 20.26 -9.88 18.11
C LYS A 278 21.60 -9.51 17.49
N SER A 279 21.65 -9.33 16.17
CA SER A 279 22.87 -8.89 15.47
C SER A 279 23.27 -7.44 15.77
N LEU A 280 22.32 -6.62 16.25
CA LEU A 280 22.56 -5.25 16.72
C LEU A 280 23.22 -5.18 18.11
N LYS A 281 23.29 -6.29 18.87
CA LYS A 281 23.98 -6.32 20.16
C LYS A 281 25.22 -7.21 20.08
N PRO A 282 26.41 -6.72 20.46
CA PRO A 282 27.60 -7.55 20.54
C PRO A 282 27.36 -8.78 21.42
N THR A 283 27.74 -9.95 20.92
CA THR A 283 27.58 -11.21 21.68
C THR A 283 28.63 -11.30 22.78
N ARG A 284 28.22 -11.68 23.99
CA ARG A 284 29.16 -12.01 25.06
C ARG A 284 29.60 -13.47 24.93
N PHE A 285 30.88 -13.69 24.63
CA PHE A 285 31.50 -15.00 24.50
C PHE A 285 32.16 -15.43 25.81
N LEU A 286 32.17 -16.74 26.08
CA LEU A 286 33.03 -17.33 27.10
C LEU A 286 34.47 -17.41 26.57
N PHE A 287 35.49 -17.44 27.43
CA PHE A 287 36.87 -17.55 26.94
C PHE A 287 37.09 -18.89 26.19
N ALA A 288 36.47 -19.97 26.69
CA ALA A 288 36.47 -21.28 26.03
C ALA A 288 35.82 -21.25 24.63
N ASP A 289 34.86 -20.36 24.37
CA ASP A 289 34.33 -20.18 23.02
C ASP A 289 35.40 -19.60 22.09
N LEU A 290 36.18 -18.63 22.57
CA LEU A 290 37.24 -18.00 21.78
C LEU A 290 38.37 -18.98 21.47
N GLU A 291 38.75 -19.84 22.43
CA GLU A 291 39.69 -20.93 22.19
C GLU A 291 39.20 -21.85 21.06
N ARG A 292 37.92 -22.22 21.07
CA ARG A 292 37.33 -23.04 20.01
C ARG A 292 37.29 -22.31 18.67
N ILE A 293 36.80 -21.07 18.63
CA ILE A 293 36.65 -20.25 17.42
C ILE A 293 38.00 -19.98 16.74
N THR A 294 39.06 -19.80 17.52
CA THR A 294 40.41 -19.50 17.03
C THR A 294 41.29 -20.75 16.84
N ASN A 295 40.74 -21.95 17.08
CA ASN A 295 41.48 -23.20 17.11
C ASN A 295 42.73 -23.08 18.02
N GLN A 296 42.50 -22.76 19.29
CA GLN A 296 43.51 -22.54 20.33
C GLN A 296 44.50 -21.42 19.96
N PHE A 297 43.98 -20.29 19.47
CA PHE A 297 44.78 -19.11 19.09
C PHE A 297 45.91 -19.41 18.10
N ARG A 298 45.69 -20.35 17.18
CA ARG A 298 46.74 -20.88 16.28
C ARG A 298 47.26 -19.89 15.25
N PHE A 299 46.39 -19.03 14.73
CA PHE A 299 46.70 -18.14 13.60
C PHE A 299 46.75 -16.69 14.06
N GLU A 300 47.94 -16.21 14.45
CA GLU A 300 48.18 -14.81 14.78
C GLU A 300 48.10 -13.94 13.52
N LEU A 301 47.34 -12.87 13.59
CA LEU A 301 47.22 -11.83 12.55
C LEU A 301 48.13 -10.64 12.85
N GLY A 302 48.40 -10.37 14.13
CA GLY A 302 49.32 -9.32 14.55
C GLY A 302 49.34 -9.13 16.05
N LYS A 303 50.36 -8.44 16.54
CA LYS A 303 50.58 -8.16 17.97
C LYS A 303 50.92 -6.70 18.17
N GLY A 304 50.18 -6.05 19.07
CA GLY A 304 50.35 -4.64 19.42
C GLY A 304 50.56 -4.45 20.92
N ALA A 305 50.64 -3.17 21.33
CA ALA A 305 50.79 -2.80 22.73
C ALA A 305 49.63 -3.31 23.61
N TYR A 306 48.43 -3.38 23.02
CA TYR A 306 47.18 -3.67 23.73
C TYR A 306 46.77 -5.14 23.70
N GLY A 307 47.46 -5.99 22.93
CA GLY A 307 47.07 -7.39 22.81
C GLY A 307 47.56 -8.06 21.54
N THR A 308 47.13 -9.31 21.38
CA THR A 308 47.42 -10.13 20.20
C THR A 308 46.12 -10.45 19.47
N VAL A 309 46.11 -10.32 18.15
CA VAL A 309 44.93 -10.55 17.30
C VAL A 309 45.07 -11.89 16.60
N PHE A 310 44.03 -12.71 16.68
CA PHE A 310 43.99 -14.05 16.08
C PHE A 310 42.86 -14.17 15.06
N LYS A 311 43.08 -14.97 14.02
CA LYS A 311 42.02 -15.35 13.08
C LYS A 311 41.15 -16.43 13.71
N GLY A 312 39.84 -16.27 13.58
CA GLY A 312 38.86 -17.23 14.06
C GLY A 312 37.72 -17.47 13.08
N LYS A 313 36.92 -18.50 13.37
CA LYS A 313 35.79 -18.93 12.55
C LYS A 313 34.57 -19.24 13.44
N LEU A 314 33.52 -18.42 13.35
CA LEU A 314 32.26 -18.62 14.08
C LEU A 314 31.39 -19.69 13.43
N SER A 315 31.38 -19.74 12.10
CA SER A 315 30.71 -20.72 11.25
C SER A 315 31.45 -20.85 9.93
N ASP A 316 31.01 -21.73 9.03
CA ASP A 316 31.72 -21.95 7.76
C ASP A 316 31.89 -20.69 6.91
N GLU A 317 30.98 -19.73 7.04
CA GLU A 317 30.91 -18.49 6.28
C GLU A 317 31.39 -17.26 7.06
N VAL A 318 31.45 -17.32 8.39
CA VAL A 318 31.74 -16.16 9.25
C VAL A 318 33.14 -16.26 9.85
N ILE A 319 34.07 -15.54 9.23
CA ILE A 319 35.45 -15.37 9.70
C ILE A 319 35.53 -14.12 10.58
N VAL A 320 36.26 -14.22 11.69
CA VAL A 320 36.40 -13.16 12.68
C VAL A 320 37.87 -12.89 13.04
N ALA A 321 38.12 -11.70 13.58
CA ALA A 321 39.39 -11.35 14.23
C ALA A 321 39.17 -11.23 15.73
N VAL A 322 39.95 -11.96 16.53
CA VAL A 322 39.83 -12.01 18.00
C VAL A 322 41.06 -11.33 18.61
N LYS A 323 40.90 -10.11 19.13
CA LYS A 323 41.93 -9.35 19.86
C LYS A 323 41.89 -9.76 21.32
N VAL A 324 42.85 -10.56 21.76
CA VAL A 324 43.05 -10.94 23.17
C VAL A 324 43.92 -9.88 23.82
N LEU A 325 43.42 -9.24 24.88
CA LEU A 325 44.11 -8.13 25.54
C LEU A 325 45.15 -8.64 26.55
N ASN A 326 46.26 -7.91 26.68
CA ASN A 326 47.28 -8.23 27.67
C ASN A 326 46.93 -7.57 29.02
N ASP A 327 46.65 -8.37 30.06
CA ASP A 327 46.28 -7.87 31.40
C ASP A 327 47.36 -7.05 32.11
N SER A 328 48.63 -7.16 31.70
CA SER A 328 49.76 -6.62 32.46
C SER A 328 49.93 -5.10 32.37
N LYS A 329 49.19 -4.39 31.52
CA LYS A 329 49.44 -2.95 31.24
C LYS A 329 48.22 -2.02 31.19
N ALA A 330 47.00 -2.53 31.03
CA ALA A 330 45.82 -1.67 30.86
C ALA A 330 44.86 -1.79 32.05
N ARG A 331 44.43 -0.65 32.63
CA ARG A 331 43.41 -0.55 33.70
C ARG A 331 42.00 -1.02 33.28
N GLY A 332 41.87 -1.68 32.12
CA GLY A 332 40.59 -2.06 31.54
C GLY A 332 39.80 -0.92 30.90
N GLU A 333 40.24 0.32 31.05
CA GLU A 333 39.58 1.51 30.45
C GLU A 333 39.50 1.40 28.93
N GLU A 334 40.57 0.98 28.26
CA GLU A 334 40.59 0.84 26.80
C GLU A 334 39.60 -0.21 26.31
N PHE A 335 39.50 -1.35 27.01
CA PHE A 335 38.48 -2.35 26.72
C PHE A 335 37.07 -1.79 26.86
N ILE A 336 36.80 -1.04 27.94
CA ILE A 336 35.49 -0.43 28.19
C ILE A 336 35.19 0.65 27.13
N ASN A 337 36.16 1.48 26.77
CA ASN A 337 36.01 2.51 25.74
C ASN A 337 35.72 1.85 24.38
N GLU A 338 36.51 0.83 24.01
CA GLU A 338 36.40 0.18 22.71
C GLU A 338 35.08 -0.58 22.59
N VAL A 339 34.73 -1.44 23.55
CA VAL A 339 33.45 -2.16 23.55
C VAL A 339 32.27 -1.21 23.70
N GLY A 340 32.35 -0.25 24.63
CA GLY A 340 31.27 0.71 24.90
C GLY A 340 30.97 1.65 23.73
N THR A 341 32.00 2.04 22.97
CA THR A 341 31.85 2.87 21.77
C THR A 341 31.35 2.03 20.60
N LEU A 342 32.04 0.93 20.27
CA LEU A 342 31.72 0.10 19.11
C LEU A 342 30.36 -0.63 19.23
N ALA A 343 29.87 -0.89 20.43
CA ALA A 343 28.54 -1.47 20.64
C ALA A 343 27.40 -0.55 20.18
N ARG A 344 27.65 0.75 20.00
CA ARG A 344 26.63 1.76 19.70
C ARG A 344 26.70 2.27 18.26
N ILE A 345 27.73 1.90 17.51
CA ILE A 345 27.98 2.45 16.18
C ILE A 345 28.00 1.37 15.09
N HIS A 346 27.44 1.72 13.94
CA HIS A 346 27.38 0.83 12.78
C HIS A 346 27.52 1.69 11.51
N HIS A 347 28.66 1.60 10.85
CA HIS A 347 28.94 2.39 9.64
C HIS A 347 29.82 1.59 8.66
N ALA A 348 29.66 1.84 7.36
CA ALA A 348 30.39 1.11 6.32
C ALA A 348 31.93 1.25 6.48
N ASN A 349 32.38 2.42 6.91
CA ASN A 349 33.81 2.76 7.09
C ASN A 349 34.32 2.66 8.54
N VAL A 350 33.59 1.97 9.41
CA VAL A 350 34.02 1.67 10.79
C VAL A 350 33.94 0.16 11.00
N VAL A 351 34.91 -0.41 11.72
CA VAL A 351 34.92 -1.85 12.00
C VAL A 351 33.70 -2.29 12.79
N ARG A 352 33.10 -3.41 12.40
CA ARG A 352 31.97 -4.00 13.11
C ARG A 352 32.43 -4.85 14.29
N LEU A 353 31.97 -4.49 15.49
CA LEU A 353 32.07 -5.33 16.67
C LEU A 353 31.04 -6.47 16.58
N ILE A 354 31.54 -7.70 16.64
CA ILE A 354 30.70 -8.91 16.66
C ILE A 354 30.40 -9.33 18.11
N GLY A 355 31.38 -9.17 19.00
CA GLY A 355 31.22 -9.54 20.39
C GLY A 355 32.45 -9.29 21.23
N PHE A 356 32.40 -9.72 22.48
CA PHE A 356 33.49 -9.55 23.44
C PHE A 356 33.48 -10.68 24.48
N CYS A 357 34.63 -10.88 25.13
CA CYS A 357 34.78 -11.73 26.30
C CYS A 357 35.29 -10.88 27.47
N ALA A 358 34.72 -11.11 28.65
CA ALA A 358 35.10 -10.46 29.90
C ALA A 358 34.92 -11.46 31.05
N GLU A 359 35.92 -12.31 31.26
CA GLU A 359 35.96 -13.35 32.30
C GLU A 359 37.15 -13.12 33.23
N GLY A 360 36.92 -12.38 34.32
CA GLY A 360 38.00 -11.98 35.24
C GLY A 360 39.05 -11.12 34.54
N PHE A 361 40.25 -11.65 34.41
CA PHE A 361 41.38 -11.04 33.70
C PHE A 361 41.32 -11.35 32.19
N GLN A 362 40.72 -12.46 31.78
CA GLN A 362 40.60 -12.81 30.37
C GLN A 362 39.62 -11.88 29.64
N ARG A 363 40.19 -10.96 28.85
CA ARG A 363 39.43 -9.99 28.06
C ARG A 363 39.80 -10.13 26.58
N ALA A 364 38.78 -10.14 25.74
CA ALA A 364 38.99 -10.16 24.31
C ALA A 364 37.85 -9.46 23.57
N ILE A 365 38.15 -8.99 22.37
CA ILE A 365 37.22 -8.29 21.50
C ILE A 365 37.17 -9.02 20.16
N VAL A 366 35.97 -9.25 19.65
CA VAL A 366 35.72 -10.02 18.42
C VAL A 366 35.17 -9.10 17.35
N TYR A 367 35.90 -8.94 16.26
CA TYR A 367 35.55 -8.09 15.12
C TYR A 367 35.26 -8.91 13.87
N GLU A 368 34.63 -8.27 12.89
CA GLU A 368 34.69 -8.77 11.50
C GLU A 368 36.15 -8.92 11.04
N TYR A 369 36.43 -9.98 10.27
CA TYR A 369 37.76 -10.18 9.70
C TYR A 369 37.94 -9.36 8.42
N LEU A 370 39.04 -8.61 8.35
CA LEU A 370 39.39 -7.75 7.21
C LEU A 370 40.64 -8.35 6.52
N PRO A 371 40.53 -8.83 5.26
CA PRO A 371 41.54 -9.69 4.65
C PRO A 371 42.75 -8.93 4.08
N ASN A 372 42.62 -7.62 3.81
CA ASN A 372 43.64 -6.85 3.11
C ASN A 372 44.57 -6.07 4.07
N ASP A 373 44.61 -6.42 5.35
CA ASP A 373 45.50 -5.81 6.36
C ASP A 373 45.29 -4.28 6.50
N SER A 374 46.20 -3.61 7.21
CA SER A 374 46.19 -2.16 7.41
C SER A 374 46.64 -1.38 6.19
N LEU A 375 46.12 -0.16 6.07
CA LEU A 375 46.52 0.81 5.06
C LEU A 375 48.03 1.09 5.11
N GLN A 376 48.65 1.01 6.30
CA GLN A 376 50.09 1.18 6.48
C GLN A 376 50.90 0.32 5.52
N ARG A 377 50.49 -0.95 5.32
CA ARG A 377 51.18 -1.90 4.45
C ARG A 377 51.34 -1.37 3.03
N PHE A 378 50.31 -0.70 2.52
CA PHE A 378 50.29 -0.18 1.14
C PHE A 378 51.00 1.17 1.01
N ILE A 379 51.03 1.97 2.07
CA ILE A 379 51.73 3.27 2.07
C ILE A 379 53.24 3.07 2.25
N SER A 380 53.68 2.14 3.10
CA SER A 380 55.11 1.95 3.41
C SER A 380 55.91 1.22 2.32
N SER A 381 55.23 0.45 1.47
CA SER A 381 55.87 -0.43 0.47
C SER A 381 55.93 0.18 -0.94
N ALA A 382 55.89 1.52 -1.07
CA ALA A 382 55.88 2.22 -2.35
C ALA A 382 57.10 1.91 -3.27
N ASP A 383 58.21 1.39 -2.73
CA ASP A 383 59.36 0.92 -3.51
C ASP A 383 59.09 -0.38 -4.28
N SER A 384 58.11 -1.19 -3.86
CA SER A 384 57.67 -2.36 -4.61
C SER A 384 56.45 -1.96 -5.44
N LYS A 385 56.63 -1.74 -6.76
CA LYS A 385 55.53 -1.47 -7.71
C LYS A 385 54.37 -2.49 -7.61
N GLU A 386 54.64 -3.69 -7.08
CA GLU A 386 53.66 -4.76 -6.87
C GLU A 386 52.67 -4.52 -5.72
N GLN A 387 52.88 -3.54 -4.82
CA GLN A 387 52.03 -3.30 -3.65
C GLN A 387 51.37 -1.90 -3.59
N PHE A 388 51.60 -1.03 -4.57
CA PHE A 388 50.92 0.27 -4.63
C PHE A 388 49.47 0.11 -5.11
N LEU A 389 48.52 0.69 -4.39
CA LEU A 389 47.08 0.55 -4.68
C LEU A 389 46.59 1.38 -5.89
N GLY A 390 47.42 2.31 -6.38
CA GLY A 390 47.02 3.31 -7.37
C GLY A 390 46.36 4.55 -6.75
N TRP A 391 46.55 5.72 -7.37
CA TRP A 391 46.07 7.00 -6.85
C TRP A 391 44.55 7.07 -6.70
N LYS A 392 43.80 6.54 -7.68
CA LYS A 392 42.32 6.44 -7.60
C LYS A 392 41.85 5.61 -6.40
N SER A 393 42.56 4.55 -6.07
CA SER A 393 42.25 3.74 -4.89
C SER A 393 42.56 4.50 -3.60
N LEU A 394 43.69 5.21 -3.54
CA LEU A 394 44.04 6.05 -2.39
C LEU A 394 43.02 7.16 -2.19
N GLU A 395 42.54 7.81 -3.24
CA GLU A 395 41.47 8.81 -3.15
C GLU A 395 40.18 8.21 -2.59
N ARG A 396 39.73 7.07 -3.12
CA ARG A 396 38.55 6.36 -2.61
C ARG A 396 38.70 5.97 -1.14
N ILE A 397 39.90 5.55 -0.73
CA ILE A 397 40.24 5.23 0.66
C ILE A 397 40.19 6.50 1.52
N ALA A 398 40.80 7.60 1.09
CA ALA A 398 40.76 8.88 1.81
C ALA A 398 39.32 9.36 2.03
N ILE A 399 38.48 9.29 1.00
CA ILE A 399 37.04 9.62 1.07
C ILE A 399 36.31 8.69 2.06
N GLY A 400 36.57 7.39 2.00
CA GLY A 400 35.96 6.42 2.92
C GLY A 400 36.35 6.66 4.38
N ILE A 401 37.62 6.97 4.64
CA ILE A 401 38.11 7.35 5.98
C ILE A 401 37.40 8.63 6.44
N ALA A 402 37.34 9.66 5.59
CA ALA A 402 36.67 10.92 5.91
C ALA A 402 35.20 10.73 6.27
N LYS A 403 34.46 9.89 5.51
CA LYS A 403 33.07 9.49 5.81
C LYS A 403 32.95 8.81 7.16
N GLY A 404 33.88 7.90 7.47
CA GLY A 404 33.95 7.24 8.77
C GLY A 404 34.12 8.24 9.93
N ILE A 405 35.07 9.18 9.82
CA ILE A 405 35.33 10.17 10.87
C ILE A 405 34.17 11.17 10.99
N GLU A 406 33.60 11.62 9.87
CA GLU A 406 32.42 12.52 9.90
C GLU A 406 31.24 11.87 10.62
N TYR A 407 30.99 10.59 10.36
CA TYR A 407 29.97 9.83 11.07
C TYR A 407 30.22 9.78 12.58
N LEU A 408 31.47 9.58 13.03
CA LEU A 408 31.81 9.66 14.47
C LEU A 408 31.57 11.05 15.05
N HIS A 409 31.84 12.11 14.27
CA HIS A 409 31.77 13.50 14.76
C HIS A 409 30.35 14.08 14.80
N ARG A 410 29.48 13.65 13.88
CA ARG A 410 28.14 14.25 13.66
C ARG A 410 27.02 13.23 13.43
N GLY A 411 27.32 12.00 13.04
CA GLY A 411 26.33 10.97 12.71
C GLY A 411 25.90 10.10 13.89
N CYS A 412 26.53 10.25 15.05
CA CYS A 412 26.22 9.51 16.28
C CYS A 412 25.46 10.40 17.29
N ASP A 413 24.62 9.78 18.13
CA ASP A 413 23.83 10.49 19.17
C ASP A 413 24.73 11.30 20.12
N GLU A 414 25.87 10.73 20.48
CA GLU A 414 26.95 11.42 21.16
C GLU A 414 28.13 11.52 20.20
N ARG A 415 28.82 12.66 20.24
CA ARG A 415 30.01 12.85 19.42
C ARG A 415 31.11 11.93 19.93
N ILE A 416 31.75 11.19 19.02
CA ILE A 416 32.86 10.29 19.33
C ILE A 416 34.14 10.89 18.76
N LEU A 417 35.14 11.07 19.61
CA LEU A 417 36.51 11.41 19.22
C LEU A 417 37.32 10.12 19.21
N HIS A 418 38.02 9.84 18.11
CA HIS A 418 38.80 8.61 17.96
C HIS A 418 40.17 8.70 18.65
N LEU A 419 40.86 9.84 18.49
CA LEU A 419 42.16 10.20 19.07
C LEU A 419 43.37 9.34 18.65
N ASP A 420 43.19 8.29 17.86
CA ASP A 420 44.28 7.49 17.28
C ASP A 420 44.09 7.18 15.77
N ILE A 421 43.71 8.18 14.98
CA ILE A 421 43.61 8.03 13.52
C ILE A 421 45.02 8.00 12.92
N LYS A 422 45.38 6.89 12.29
CA LYS A 422 46.66 6.64 11.61
C LYS A 422 46.50 5.45 10.63
N PRO A 423 47.39 5.26 9.65
CA PRO A 423 47.20 4.19 8.66
C PRO A 423 47.19 2.77 9.25
N HIS A 424 47.89 2.54 10.37
CA HIS A 424 47.86 1.26 11.09
C HIS A 424 46.46 0.88 11.60
N ASN A 425 45.64 1.88 11.95
CA ASN A 425 44.30 1.70 12.51
C ASN A 425 43.21 1.79 11.44
N VAL A 426 43.58 1.83 10.16
CA VAL A 426 42.64 1.74 9.02
C VAL A 426 42.88 0.41 8.33
N LEU A 427 41.98 -0.55 8.53
CA LEU A 427 42.04 -1.85 7.87
C LEU A 427 41.22 -1.84 6.58
N LEU A 428 41.58 -2.70 5.63
CA LEU A 428 40.92 -2.78 4.33
C LEU A 428 40.09 -4.06 4.18
N ASP A 429 38.84 -3.91 3.75
CA ASP A 429 37.97 -5.04 3.40
C ASP A 429 38.39 -5.67 2.05
N HIS A 430 37.70 -6.73 1.63
CA HIS A 430 37.95 -7.44 0.37
C HIS A 430 37.87 -6.58 -0.90
N ASN A 431 37.15 -5.45 -0.86
CA ASN A 431 37.01 -4.49 -1.97
C ASN A 431 37.91 -3.26 -1.78
N LEU A 432 38.86 -3.33 -0.84
CA LEU A 432 39.75 -2.23 -0.45
C LEU A 432 38.98 -1.01 0.10
N ASN A 433 37.79 -1.22 0.68
CA ASN A 433 37.13 -0.14 1.42
C ASN A 433 37.77 -0.02 2.82
N PRO A 434 38.01 1.21 3.29
CA PRO A 434 38.63 1.45 4.59
C PRO A 434 37.64 1.26 5.74
N LYS A 435 38.14 0.68 6.82
CA LYS A 435 37.45 0.47 8.11
C LYS A 435 38.32 1.01 9.23
N ILE A 436 37.85 2.05 9.90
CA ILE A 436 38.51 2.62 11.09
C ILE A 436 38.38 1.62 12.25
N THR A 437 39.48 1.38 12.95
CA THR A 437 39.63 0.39 14.03
C THR A 437 40.37 0.98 15.23
N ASP A 438 40.44 0.24 16.34
CA ASP A 438 41.16 0.58 17.57
C ASP A 438 40.59 1.79 18.34
N PHE A 439 39.39 1.59 18.90
CA PHE A 439 38.66 2.60 19.67
C PHE A 439 39.07 2.65 21.15
N GLY A 440 40.21 2.06 21.52
CA GLY A 440 40.67 2.03 22.92
C GLY A 440 40.86 3.41 23.55
N LEU A 441 41.24 4.40 22.74
CA LEU A 441 41.42 5.79 23.15
C LEU A 441 40.18 6.67 22.94
N ALA A 442 39.09 6.10 22.40
CA ALA A 442 37.92 6.88 22.02
C ALA A 442 37.25 7.56 23.23
N LYS A 443 36.67 8.74 22.99
CA LYS A 443 35.95 9.53 23.98
C LYS A 443 34.59 9.99 23.46
N LEU A 444 33.58 9.82 24.30
CA LEU A 444 32.21 10.32 24.08
C LEU A 444 32.09 11.74 24.62
N CYS A 445 31.44 12.62 23.86
CA CYS A 445 31.20 14.00 24.22
C CYS A 445 29.78 14.40 23.88
N SER A 446 29.15 15.19 24.76
CA SER A 446 27.90 15.87 24.40
C SER A 446 28.14 16.75 23.18
N THR A 447 27.21 16.72 22.23
CA THR A 447 27.25 17.53 21.00
C THR A 447 27.41 19.03 21.28
N ASP A 448 26.90 19.48 22.42
CA ASP A 448 26.85 20.88 22.89
C ASP A 448 28.15 21.35 23.57
N GLN A 449 28.94 20.44 24.15
CA GLN A 449 30.24 20.72 24.73
C GLN A 449 31.32 20.07 23.87
N SER A 450 31.90 20.85 22.95
CA SER A 450 32.89 20.39 21.98
C SER A 450 34.29 20.09 22.56
N LEU A 451 34.43 20.04 23.89
CA LEU A 451 35.71 20.07 24.60
C LEU A 451 35.85 18.88 25.54
N VAL A 452 36.99 18.19 25.45
CA VAL A 452 37.30 17.05 26.33
C VAL A 452 38.37 17.43 27.35
N SER A 453 38.10 17.16 28.62
CA SER A 453 39.13 17.18 29.65
C SER A 453 39.98 15.92 29.51
N MET A 454 41.22 16.07 29.06
CA MET A 454 42.21 15.00 29.03
C MET A 454 43.06 15.07 30.31
N THR A 455 43.12 13.96 31.04
CA THR A 455 43.95 13.77 32.24
C THR A 455 45.39 13.36 31.88
N THR A 456 45.62 12.83 30.68
CA THR A 456 46.93 12.42 30.17
C THR A 456 46.95 12.59 28.65
N ALA A 457 48.10 12.99 28.08
CA ALA A 457 48.27 12.95 26.62
C ALA A 457 48.21 11.48 26.14
N ARG A 458 47.32 11.19 25.19
CA ARG A 458 47.12 9.85 24.62
C ARG A 458 47.03 9.98 23.09
N GLY A 459 47.62 9.03 22.36
CA GLY A 459 47.67 9.01 20.89
C GLY A 459 49.06 8.63 20.37
N THR A 460 49.20 8.50 19.05
CA THR A 460 50.45 8.10 18.40
C THR A 460 51.30 9.32 18.00
N VAL A 461 52.58 9.33 18.41
CA VAL A 461 53.55 10.37 18.02
C VAL A 461 53.63 10.46 16.49
N GLY A 462 53.58 11.68 15.96
CA GLY A 462 53.53 11.94 14.51
C GLY A 462 52.11 12.19 13.97
N TYR A 463 51.06 11.73 14.65
CA TYR A 463 49.66 11.99 14.27
C TYR A 463 48.91 12.82 15.31
N MET A 464 49.42 12.91 16.54
CA MET A 464 48.81 13.70 17.61
C MET A 464 48.80 15.19 17.29
N ALA A 465 47.62 15.80 17.42
CA ALA A 465 47.47 17.24 17.29
C ALA A 465 48.21 17.99 18.42
N PRO A 466 48.74 19.20 18.16
CA PRO A 466 49.50 20.00 19.13
C PRO A 466 48.79 20.21 20.48
N GLU A 467 47.47 20.43 20.43
CA GLU A 467 46.65 20.66 21.61
C GLU A 467 46.42 19.40 22.48
N VAL A 468 46.74 18.21 21.97
CA VAL A 468 46.62 16.93 22.70
C VAL A 468 47.77 16.76 23.70
N PHE A 469 48.98 17.18 23.34
CA PHE A 469 50.15 17.10 24.22
C PHE A 469 50.50 18.44 24.89
N SER A 470 49.96 19.57 24.44
CA SER A 470 50.17 20.87 25.08
C SER A 470 48.94 21.78 25.01
N ARG A 471 48.39 22.14 26.17
CA ARG A 471 47.22 23.03 26.31
C ARG A 471 47.48 24.45 25.79
N ASN A 472 48.73 24.83 25.54
CA ASN A 472 49.08 26.13 24.96
C ASN A 472 48.59 26.29 23.52
N PHE A 473 48.35 25.19 22.80
CA PHE A 473 47.84 25.18 21.43
C PHE A 473 46.31 25.15 21.34
N GLY A 474 45.61 25.09 22.49
CA GLY A 474 44.16 25.05 22.57
C GLY A 474 43.65 23.89 23.39
N LYS A 475 42.40 23.50 23.14
CA LYS A 475 41.71 22.41 23.85
C LYS A 475 41.39 21.27 22.87
N VAL A 476 41.51 20.04 23.37
CA VAL A 476 41.19 18.82 22.61
C VAL A 476 39.71 18.80 22.23
N SER A 477 39.44 18.51 20.95
CA SER A 477 38.11 18.45 20.36
C SER A 477 38.13 17.52 19.15
N TYR A 478 37.01 17.42 18.41
CA TYR A 478 36.95 16.69 17.15
C TYR A 478 37.97 17.19 16.10
N LYS A 479 38.47 18.43 16.24
CA LYS A 479 39.55 18.97 15.40
C LYS A 479 40.90 18.26 15.59
N SER A 480 41.08 17.52 16.69
CA SER A 480 42.27 16.70 16.92
C SER A 480 42.27 15.45 16.03
N ASP A 481 41.09 14.86 15.77
CA ASP A 481 40.96 13.79 14.76
C ASP A 481 41.15 14.33 13.34
N VAL A 482 40.68 15.56 13.05
CA VAL A 482 40.92 16.22 11.75
C VAL A 482 42.42 16.36 11.50
N TYR A 483 43.20 16.81 12.49
CA TYR A 483 44.65 16.89 12.37
C TYR A 483 45.28 15.53 12.07
N SER A 484 44.88 14.50 12.82
CA SER A 484 45.38 13.14 12.66
C SER A 484 45.06 12.59 11.25
N PHE A 485 43.86 12.87 10.74
CA PHE A 485 43.46 12.59 9.36
C PHE A 485 44.33 13.33 8.34
N GLY A 486 44.63 14.61 8.59
CA GLY A 486 45.52 15.38 7.74
C GLY A 486 46.91 14.76 7.63
N MET A 487 47.51 14.37 8.76
CA MET A 487 48.80 13.66 8.78
C MET A 487 48.74 12.33 8.01
N LEU A 488 47.64 11.57 8.15
CA LEU A 488 47.41 10.35 7.39
C LEU A 488 47.37 10.63 5.87
N LEU A 489 46.68 11.68 5.42
CA LEU A 489 46.64 12.05 4.00
C LEU A 489 48.02 12.43 3.46
N LEU A 490 48.80 13.19 4.22
CA LEU A 490 50.15 13.58 3.83
C LEU A 490 51.07 12.37 3.70
N GLU A 491 50.92 11.37 4.56
CA GLU A 491 51.65 10.10 4.46
C GLU A 491 51.22 9.27 3.25
N MET A 492 49.91 9.23 2.95
CA MET A 492 49.39 8.58 1.73
C MET A 492 50.00 9.19 0.47
N VAL A 493 50.22 10.51 0.49
CA VAL A 493 50.81 11.25 -0.63
C VAL A 493 52.32 11.00 -0.72
N SER A 494 53.07 11.03 0.39
CA SER A 494 54.52 10.90 0.32
C SER A 494 55.05 9.49 0.10
N GLY A 495 54.25 8.46 0.42
CA GLY A 495 54.68 7.07 0.34
C GLY A 495 55.85 6.70 1.25
N ARG A 496 56.33 7.60 2.13
CA ARG A 496 57.44 7.41 3.10
C ARG A 496 57.66 8.60 4.05
N LYS A 497 58.23 8.30 5.24
CA LYS A 497 58.85 9.16 6.27
C LYS A 497 57.96 9.93 7.27
N ILE A 498 57.18 9.22 8.09
CA ILE A 498 56.88 9.71 9.45
C ILE A 498 57.72 8.95 10.51
N VAL A 499 58.21 7.74 10.20
CA VAL A 499 58.91 6.88 11.17
C VAL A 499 60.23 6.33 10.60
N ASP A 500 61.21 7.21 10.40
CA ASP A 500 62.63 6.83 10.46
C ASP A 500 63.35 7.94 11.23
N THR A 501 63.19 7.92 12.55
CA THR A 501 64.03 8.69 13.46
C THR A 501 65.23 7.82 13.81
N GLU A 502 66.17 7.62 12.87
CA GLU A 502 67.53 7.26 13.26
C GLU A 502 68.20 8.49 13.90
N PRO A 503 69.00 8.34 14.97
CA PRO A 503 69.34 9.45 15.86
C PRO A 503 70.40 10.43 15.33
N ASN A 504 70.92 10.27 14.11
CA ASN A 504 72.26 10.76 13.74
C ASN A 504 72.36 11.60 12.46
N THR A 505 71.41 12.51 12.19
CA THR A 505 71.65 13.64 11.28
C THR A 505 70.95 14.90 11.79
N GLU A 506 71.69 16.00 11.88
CA GLU A 506 71.31 17.28 12.50
C GLU A 506 70.24 18.08 11.72
N ASP A 507 69.81 17.61 10.54
CA ASP A 507 68.78 18.26 9.73
C ASP A 507 67.46 17.46 9.75
N LYS A 508 66.71 17.57 10.86
CA LYS A 508 65.33 17.05 10.93
C LYS A 508 64.39 17.94 10.11
N VAL A 509 64.22 17.63 8.83
CA VAL A 509 63.20 18.28 8.00
C VAL A 509 61.81 17.91 8.54
N ASN A 510 61.08 18.90 9.05
CA ASN A 510 59.69 18.75 9.47
C ASN A 510 58.83 18.38 8.24
N PHE A 511 58.30 17.16 8.23
CA PHE A 511 57.67 16.57 7.04
C PHE A 511 56.49 17.40 6.47
N PRO A 512 55.54 17.89 7.28
CA PRO A 512 54.57 18.90 6.85
C PRO A 512 55.15 20.16 6.20
N GLU A 513 56.23 20.70 6.76
CA GLU A 513 56.89 21.91 6.28
C GLU A 513 57.55 21.67 4.91
N TRP A 514 58.09 20.47 4.68
CA TRP A 514 58.60 20.06 3.38
C TRP A 514 57.50 20.07 2.31
N ILE A 515 56.31 19.53 2.59
CA ILE A 515 55.20 19.52 1.63
C ILE A 515 54.72 20.94 1.30
N TYR A 516 54.67 21.83 2.29
CA TYR A 516 54.39 23.26 2.05
C TYR A 516 55.38 23.90 1.09
N ASN A 517 56.68 23.67 1.32
CA ASN A 517 57.73 24.25 0.49
C ASN A 517 57.66 23.74 -0.95
N VAL A 518 57.35 22.46 -1.16
CA VAL A 518 57.16 21.89 -2.51
C VAL A 518 55.97 22.54 -3.21
N LEU A 519 54.83 22.70 -2.52
CA LEU A 519 53.64 23.35 -3.11
C LEU A 519 53.84 24.85 -3.39
N GLU A 520 54.57 25.58 -2.53
CA GLU A 520 54.83 27.02 -2.71
C GLU A 520 55.85 27.31 -3.82
N GLN A 521 56.84 26.44 -4.00
CA GLN A 521 57.90 26.61 -5.01
C GLN A 521 57.44 26.26 -6.43
N GLY A 522 56.23 25.70 -6.58
CA GLY A 522 55.71 25.26 -7.88
C GLY A 522 56.52 24.13 -8.49
N GLU A 523 57.37 23.47 -7.70
CA GLU A 523 57.97 22.21 -8.10
C GLU A 523 56.83 21.18 -8.13
N ASP A 524 56.67 20.47 -9.25
CA ASP A 524 55.82 19.30 -9.27
C ASP A 524 56.27 18.43 -8.09
N LEU A 525 55.32 18.02 -7.25
CA LEU A 525 55.53 16.93 -6.33
C LEU A 525 55.96 15.75 -7.21
N ARG A 526 57.27 15.58 -7.44
CA ARG A 526 57.89 14.55 -8.27
C ARG A 526 57.80 13.22 -7.53
N PHE A 527 56.57 12.82 -7.23
CA PHE A 527 56.22 11.43 -7.32
C PHE A 527 56.51 11.01 -8.77
N ASP A 528 57.08 9.83 -8.99
CA ASP A 528 57.18 9.22 -10.32
C ASP A 528 55.76 8.90 -10.85
N ILE A 529 54.94 9.92 -11.06
CA ILE A 529 53.57 9.85 -11.56
C ILE A 529 53.61 10.21 -13.03
N GLU A 530 53.37 9.21 -13.86
CA GLU A 530 53.38 9.35 -15.31
C GLU A 530 52.05 9.92 -15.85
N GLU A 531 50.94 9.81 -15.08
CA GLU A 531 49.59 10.21 -15.50
C GLU A 531 49.13 11.55 -14.90
N GLU A 532 48.66 12.49 -15.74
CA GLU A 532 48.18 13.82 -15.31
C GLU A 532 47.04 13.76 -14.27
N ASN A 533 46.14 12.78 -14.40
CA ASN A 533 45.02 12.61 -13.48
C ASN A 533 45.49 12.22 -12.07
N ASP A 534 46.56 11.45 -11.97
CA ASP A 534 47.11 10.98 -10.71
C ASP A 534 47.86 12.11 -9.97
N VAL A 535 48.49 13.03 -10.72
CA VAL A 535 49.08 14.27 -10.17
C VAL A 535 47.99 15.14 -9.53
N LYS A 536 46.82 15.27 -10.18
CA LYS A 536 45.68 16.02 -9.63
C LYS A 536 45.18 15.42 -8.32
N ILE A 537 45.08 14.09 -8.25
CA ILE A 537 44.70 13.38 -7.01
C ILE A 537 45.73 13.63 -5.90
N GLY A 538 47.03 13.43 -6.17
CA GLY A 538 48.09 13.66 -5.19
C GLY A 538 48.10 15.08 -4.66
N LYS A 539 47.97 16.08 -5.56
CA LYS A 539 47.87 17.50 -5.20
C LYS A 539 46.63 17.79 -4.34
N LYS A 540 45.47 17.23 -4.69
CA LYS A 540 44.23 17.37 -3.91
C LYS A 540 44.40 16.81 -2.49
N LEU A 541 44.90 15.58 -2.36
CA LEU A 541 45.15 14.95 -1.06
C LEU A 541 46.15 15.78 -0.22
N ALA A 542 47.19 16.34 -0.84
CA ALA A 542 48.14 17.21 -0.17
C ALA A 542 47.47 18.49 0.35
N ILE A 543 46.72 19.22 -0.49
CA ILE A 543 46.05 20.47 -0.08
C ILE A 543 45.05 20.23 1.06
N VAL A 544 44.25 19.17 0.97
CA VAL A 544 43.32 18.80 2.05
C VAL A 544 44.08 18.41 3.32
N GLY A 545 45.14 17.61 3.19
CA GLY A 545 46.01 17.22 4.29
C GLY A 545 46.59 18.42 5.03
N LEU A 546 47.18 19.37 4.30
CA LEU A 546 47.71 20.62 4.84
C LEU A 546 46.62 21.45 5.53
N SER A 547 45.43 21.53 4.93
CA SER A 547 44.30 22.27 5.53
C SER A 547 43.88 21.68 6.86
N CYS A 548 44.01 20.37 7.02
CA CYS A 548 43.67 19.65 8.24
C CYS A 548 44.70 19.81 9.37
N ILE A 549 45.96 20.13 9.07
CA ILE A 549 47.06 20.15 10.06
C ILE A 549 47.46 21.54 10.59
N GLN A 550 46.59 22.55 10.46
CA GLN A 550 46.85 23.90 10.98
C GLN A 550 47.14 23.88 12.49
N TRP A 551 48.08 24.71 12.98
CA TRP A 551 48.44 24.77 14.41
C TRP A 551 47.23 25.04 15.30
N ASN A 552 46.43 26.05 14.94
CA ASN A 552 45.23 26.41 15.68
C ASN A 552 44.05 25.54 15.24
N PRO A 553 43.39 24.82 16.17
CA PRO A 553 42.25 23.95 15.85
C PRO A 553 41.09 24.67 15.15
N VAL A 554 40.92 25.98 15.35
CA VAL A 554 39.84 26.76 14.72
C VAL A 554 40.01 26.84 13.21
N ASP A 555 41.25 26.92 12.74
CA ASP A 555 41.60 27.14 11.33
C ASP A 555 41.51 25.84 10.50
N ARG A 556 41.42 24.68 11.16
CA ARG A 556 41.20 23.38 10.50
C ARG A 556 39.75 23.28 10.00
N PRO A 557 39.47 22.66 8.85
CA PRO A 557 38.09 22.41 8.42
C PRO A 557 37.37 21.45 9.39
N SER A 558 36.05 21.38 9.30
CA SER A 558 35.32 20.22 9.86
C SER A 558 35.45 19.03 8.92
N MET A 559 35.27 17.80 9.41
CA MET A 559 35.37 16.61 8.54
C MET A 559 34.41 16.64 7.35
N GLY A 560 33.20 17.19 7.50
CA GLY A 560 32.28 17.36 6.37
C GLY A 560 32.78 18.33 5.30
N ILE A 561 33.52 19.38 5.71
CA ILE A 561 34.16 20.30 4.74
C ILE A 561 35.37 19.61 4.09
N ALA A 562 36.19 18.90 4.87
CA ALA A 562 37.31 18.14 4.32
C ALA A 562 36.82 17.06 3.31
N LEU A 563 35.68 16.42 3.59
CA LEU A 563 35.04 15.48 2.67
C LEU A 563 34.59 16.17 1.38
N GLN A 564 33.94 17.34 1.47
CA GLN A 564 33.57 18.12 0.29
C GLN A 564 34.79 18.52 -0.56
N MET A 565 35.90 18.89 0.09
CA MET A 565 37.15 19.18 -0.62
C MET A 565 37.72 17.95 -1.33
N LEU A 566 37.59 16.75 -0.75
CA LEU A 566 38.04 15.50 -1.37
C LEU A 566 37.14 15.07 -2.54
N GLU A 567 35.82 15.26 -2.42
CA GLU A 567 34.85 14.94 -3.47
C GLU A 567 34.81 15.97 -4.60
N GLY A 568 35.31 17.19 -4.36
CA GLY A 568 35.40 18.27 -5.35
C GLY A 568 36.60 18.20 -6.30
N GLU A 569 36.64 19.17 -7.22
CA GLU A 569 37.73 19.35 -8.19
C GLU A 569 38.94 20.03 -7.55
N VAL A 570 40.15 19.65 -7.96
CA VAL A 570 41.40 20.21 -7.40
C VAL A 570 41.58 21.69 -7.72
N ASP A 571 41.05 22.16 -8.85
CA ASP A 571 41.20 23.55 -9.32
C ASP A 571 40.45 24.56 -8.46
N ASP A 572 39.44 24.11 -7.71
CA ASP A 572 38.68 24.94 -6.76
C ASP A 572 39.40 25.07 -5.39
N LEU A 573 40.49 24.33 -5.18
CA LEU A 573 41.21 24.29 -3.91
C LEU A 573 42.42 25.22 -3.93
N SER A 574 42.58 25.99 -2.85
CA SER A 574 43.79 26.78 -2.59
C SER A 574 44.55 26.19 -1.41
N ALA A 575 45.89 26.22 -1.49
CA ALA A 575 46.72 25.80 -0.38
C ALA A 575 46.49 26.73 0.84
N PRO A 576 46.32 26.18 2.05
CA PRO A 576 46.19 26.97 3.27
C PRO A 576 47.50 27.72 3.57
N PRO A 577 47.48 28.74 4.45
CA PRO A 577 48.72 29.40 4.88
C PRO A 577 49.70 28.41 5.51
N ASN A 578 51.01 28.60 5.28
CA ASN A 578 52.05 27.78 5.88
C ASN A 578 52.22 28.13 7.38
N PRO A 579 51.92 27.20 8.30
CA PRO A 579 51.95 27.45 9.73
C PRO A 579 53.37 27.37 10.31
N PHE A 580 54.38 27.01 9.50
CA PHE A 580 55.79 26.85 9.91
C PHE A 580 56.65 28.10 9.64
N ILE A 581 56.17 29.07 8.85
CA ILE A 581 56.94 30.29 8.55
C ILE A 581 57.00 31.21 9.77
N SER A 582 58.17 31.33 10.39
CA SER A 582 58.47 32.44 11.28
C SER A 582 58.58 33.73 10.46
N LYS A 583 57.61 34.65 10.58
CA LYS A 583 57.71 35.98 9.95
C LYS A 583 59.04 36.64 10.36
N PRO A 584 59.87 37.14 9.43
CA PRO A 584 60.97 38.02 9.80
C PRO A 584 60.39 39.29 10.45
N PRO A 585 61.08 39.91 11.42
CA PRO A 585 60.58 41.11 12.07
C PRO A 585 60.52 42.24 11.04
N SER A 586 59.32 42.53 10.53
CA SER A 586 59.11 43.70 9.71
C SER A 586 59.21 44.92 10.63
N SER A 587 60.23 45.74 10.38
CA SER A 587 60.44 47.03 10.97
C SER A 587 59.27 47.97 10.63
N ARG A 588 58.22 47.96 11.45
CA ARG A 588 57.30 49.09 11.59
C ARG A 588 56.96 49.25 13.07
N ASN A 589 57.48 50.33 13.63
CA ASN A 589 57.11 50.85 14.94
C ASN A 589 55.59 51.02 15.03
N VAL A 590 54.93 50.11 15.73
CA VAL A 590 53.68 50.38 16.44
C VAL A 590 53.83 49.77 17.82
N ILE A 591 53.91 50.64 18.83
CA ILE A 591 53.90 50.27 20.23
C ILE A 591 52.52 49.68 20.52
N ALA A 592 52.46 48.35 20.65
CA ALA A 592 51.41 47.66 21.36
C ALA A 592 52.05 46.50 22.12
N THR A 593 52.03 46.62 23.44
CA THR A 593 52.67 45.72 24.40
C THR A 593 52.06 44.32 24.33
N ALA A 594 52.65 43.44 23.51
CA ALA A 594 52.44 42.01 23.61
C ALA A 594 53.61 41.40 24.38
N ASN A 595 53.37 41.05 25.64
CA ASN A 595 54.34 40.39 26.49
C ASN A 595 54.78 39.07 25.86
N ARG A 596 55.99 39.07 25.27
CA ARG A 596 56.79 37.88 24.99
C ARG A 596 57.06 37.16 26.30
N ILE A 597 56.54 35.94 26.44
CA ILE A 597 57.12 34.94 27.33
C ILE A 597 57.20 33.62 26.55
N CYS A 598 58.27 33.46 25.78
CA CYS A 598 58.74 32.13 25.40
C CYS A 598 59.53 31.64 26.62
N ARG A 599 58.84 30.98 27.57
CA ARG A 599 59.50 30.23 28.64
C ARG A 599 59.63 28.78 28.16
N ARG A 600 60.81 28.23 28.45
CA ARG A 600 61.21 26.82 28.38
C ARG A 600 60.02 25.87 28.54
N LEU A 601 60.00 24.84 27.70
CA LEU A 601 59.15 23.66 27.87
C LEU A 601 59.43 23.05 29.25
N ASP A 602 58.53 23.25 30.20
CA ASP A 602 58.54 22.49 31.43
C ASP A 602 57.83 21.16 31.15
N ALA A 603 58.60 20.07 31.21
CA ALA A 603 58.09 18.71 31.20
C ALA A 603 57.20 18.50 32.43
N ILE A 604 56.12 17.75 32.27
CA ILE A 604 55.23 17.38 33.37
C ILE A 604 55.96 16.33 34.23
N GLU A 605 56.38 16.70 35.44
CA GLU A 605 56.74 15.75 36.49
C GLU A 605 55.46 15.12 37.07
N GLU A 606 55.49 13.80 37.24
CA GLU A 606 54.47 13.01 37.92
C GLU A 606 54.39 13.43 39.40
N VAL A 607 53.19 13.74 39.87
CA VAL A 607 52.87 13.74 41.30
C VAL A 607 51.93 12.57 41.52
N GLU A 608 52.47 11.51 42.14
CA GLU A 608 51.71 10.38 42.67
C GLU A 608 50.71 10.90 43.73
N GLY A 609 49.45 10.54 43.55
CA GLY A 609 48.35 10.78 44.49
C GLY A 609 47.35 9.64 44.44
#